data_AF-A0A2V6L4B3-F1
#
_entry.id   AF-A0A2V6L4B3-F1
#
_cell.length_a   1.000
_cell.length_b   1.000
_cell.length_c   1.000
_cell.angle_alpha   90.00
_cell.angle_beta   90.00
_cell.angle_gamma   90.00
#
_symmetry.space_group_name_H-M   'P 1'
#
loop_
_entity.id
_entity.type
_entity.pdbx_description
1 polymer ?
#
loop_
_entity_poly.entity_id
_entity_poly.type
_entity_poly.pdbx_seq_one_letter_code
_entity_poly.pdbx_strand_id
1 'polypeptide(L)'
;MSSGGARAATDAMNAVAEGYAHLVLALGQHDPDYVDAFYGPAEWKTQAEKEKKSLNAIGAAAAELSATLAKSPDAATSGDEMLKLRREYLQKQVGALAARVRMLKGEKLKFDDESRALYDAVAPTYPDSHFDEIIKQLE
;
A
#
# COMPACT_ATOMS: atom_id res chain seq x y z
N MET A 1 7.27 10.72 29.02
CA MET A 1 7.21 9.42 28.32
C MET A 1 8.56 9.19 27.66
N SER A 2 9.19 8.03 27.89
CA SER A 2 10.63 7.81 27.66
C SER A 2 10.96 7.64 26.17
N SER A 3 12.05 8.27 25.71
CA SER A 3 12.53 8.26 24.31
C SER A 3 12.76 6.86 23.72
N GLY A 4 12.91 5.83 24.57
CA GLY A 4 13.06 4.44 24.16
C GLY A 4 11.81 3.84 23.51
N GLY A 5 10.60 4.24 23.93
CA GLY A 5 9.34 3.71 23.38
C GLY A 5 9.09 4.18 21.94
N ALA A 6 9.32 5.48 21.68
CA ALA A 6 9.18 6.07 20.35
C ALA A 6 10.18 5.47 19.33
N ARG A 7 11.41 5.18 19.78
CA ARG A 7 12.42 4.53 18.93
C ARG A 7 12.01 3.11 18.55
N ALA A 8 11.55 2.31 19.50
CA ALA A 8 11.08 0.95 19.23
C ALA A 8 9.86 0.92 18.28
N ALA A 9 8.92 1.86 18.43
CA ALA A 9 7.79 2.00 17.51
C ALA A 9 8.25 2.38 16.09
N THR A 10 9.25 3.25 15.96
CA THR A 10 9.85 3.62 14.68
C THR A 10 10.55 2.45 14.02
N ASP A 11 11.35 1.69 14.77
CA ASP A 11 12.08 0.53 14.25
C ASP A 11 11.11 -0.57 13.79
N ALA A 12 10.03 -0.82 14.55
CA ALA A 12 8.96 -1.72 14.13
C ALA A 12 8.29 -1.26 12.82
N MET A 13 8.04 0.05 12.68
CA MET A 13 7.47 0.61 11.45
C MET A 13 8.43 0.49 10.26
N ASN A 14 9.73 0.66 10.48
CA ASN A 14 10.76 0.48 9.45
C ASN A 14 10.79 -0.97 8.95
N ALA A 15 10.70 -1.95 9.84
CA ALA A 15 10.65 -3.36 9.46
C ALA A 15 9.42 -3.69 8.58
N VAL A 16 8.25 -3.13 8.90
CA VAL A 16 7.05 -3.31 8.06
C VAL A 16 7.23 -2.63 6.70
N ALA A 17 7.79 -1.42 6.67
CA ALA A 17 8.01 -0.67 5.43
C ALA A 17 9.01 -1.36 4.49
N GLU A 18 10.07 -1.95 5.03
CA GLU A 18 11.02 -2.77 4.28
C GLU A 18 10.35 -4.02 3.71
N GLY A 19 9.57 -4.73 4.53
CA GLY A 19 8.78 -5.87 4.09
C GLY A 19 7.82 -5.52 2.94
N TYR A 20 7.16 -4.36 3.03
CA TYR A 20 6.31 -3.85 1.95
C TYR A 20 7.12 -3.62 0.66
N ALA A 21 8.28 -2.96 0.73
CA ALA A 21 9.13 -2.70 -0.44
C ALA A 21 9.60 -3.98 -1.13
N HIS A 22 9.95 -5.02 -0.36
CA HIS A 22 10.27 -6.33 -0.93
C HIS A 22 9.08 -6.98 -1.64
N LEU A 23 7.88 -6.89 -1.06
CA LEU A 23 6.67 -7.43 -1.69
C LEU A 23 6.31 -6.67 -2.97
N VAL A 24 6.52 -5.36 -3.00
CA VAL A 24 6.35 -4.53 -4.19
C VAL A 24 7.27 -5.00 -5.33
N LEU A 25 8.55 -5.24 -5.04
CA LEU A 25 9.51 -5.75 -6.03
C LEU A 25 9.16 -7.18 -6.48
N ALA A 26 8.70 -8.03 -5.56
CA ALA A 26 8.25 -9.37 -5.88
C ALA A 26 7.01 -9.36 -6.77
N LEU A 27 6.06 -8.45 -6.53
CA LEU A 27 4.87 -8.27 -7.36
C LEU A 27 5.23 -7.73 -8.75
N GLY A 28 6.22 -6.84 -8.83
CA GLY A 28 6.77 -6.33 -10.10
C GLY A 28 7.30 -7.42 -11.04
N GLN A 29 7.64 -8.61 -10.53
CA GLN A 29 8.00 -9.77 -11.36
C GLN A 29 6.80 -10.38 -12.11
N HIS A 30 5.58 -10.10 -11.67
CA HIS A 30 4.33 -10.54 -12.30
C HIS A 30 3.61 -9.41 -13.04
N ASP A 31 3.91 -8.16 -12.69
CA ASP A 31 3.32 -6.96 -13.24
C ASP A 31 4.42 -5.90 -13.47
N PRO A 32 5.07 -5.89 -14.65
CA PRO A 32 6.22 -5.03 -14.93
C PRO A 32 5.96 -3.54 -14.74
N ASP A 33 4.70 -3.10 -14.90
CA ASP A 33 4.28 -1.70 -14.78
C ASP A 33 3.91 -1.31 -13.33
N TYR A 34 3.97 -2.25 -12.38
CA TYR A 34 3.62 -1.99 -10.99
C TYR A 34 4.60 -1.02 -10.30
N VAL A 35 5.87 -1.02 -10.71
CA VAL A 35 6.91 -0.08 -10.24
C VAL A 35 7.73 0.41 -11.41
N ASP A 36 7.58 1.70 -11.72
CA ASP A 36 8.36 2.39 -12.74
C ASP A 36 9.85 2.51 -12.37
N ALA A 37 10.13 2.93 -11.13
CA ALA A 37 11.49 3.09 -10.64
C ALA A 37 11.65 2.70 -9.17
N PHE A 38 12.70 1.96 -8.87
CA PHE A 38 13.11 1.62 -7.52
C PHE A 38 14.54 2.09 -7.28
N TYR A 39 14.69 2.93 -6.25
CA TYR A 39 15.93 3.61 -5.86
C TYR A 39 16.54 3.07 -4.56
N GLY A 40 16.15 1.87 -4.13
CA GLY A 40 16.76 1.20 -2.99
C GLY A 40 17.93 0.28 -3.40
N PRO A 41 18.39 -0.59 -2.49
CA PRO A 41 19.52 -1.48 -2.74
C PRO A 41 19.31 -2.38 -3.97
N ALA A 42 20.30 -2.43 -4.87
CA ALA A 42 20.20 -3.21 -6.11
C ALA A 42 20.06 -4.72 -5.84
N GLU A 43 20.54 -5.17 -4.68
CA GLU A 43 20.41 -6.54 -4.18
C GLU A 43 18.94 -6.93 -4.01
N TRP A 44 18.05 -6.00 -3.68
CA TRP A 44 16.63 -6.31 -3.47
C TRP A 44 15.91 -6.67 -4.78
N LYS A 45 16.23 -5.96 -5.88
CA LYS A 45 15.74 -6.32 -7.21
C LYS A 45 16.24 -7.71 -7.62
N THR A 46 17.54 -7.92 -7.46
CA THR A 46 18.19 -9.20 -7.74
C THR A 46 17.57 -10.34 -6.93
N GLN A 47 17.23 -10.09 -5.66
CA GLN A 47 16.60 -11.08 -4.80
C GLN A 47 15.18 -11.40 -5.27
N ALA A 48 14.37 -10.40 -5.62
CA ALA A 48 13.02 -10.63 -6.15
C ALA A 48 13.04 -11.46 -7.44
N GLU A 49 13.97 -11.16 -8.35
CA GLU A 49 14.18 -11.90 -9.61
C GLU A 49 14.61 -13.36 -9.38
N LYS A 50 15.40 -13.61 -8.34
CA LYS A 50 15.86 -14.96 -7.96
C LYS A 50 14.77 -15.76 -7.26
N GLU A 51 14.08 -15.17 -6.29
CA GLU A 51 13.06 -15.85 -5.49
C GLU A 51 11.82 -16.20 -6.30
N LYS A 52 11.41 -15.34 -7.24
CA LYS A 52 10.21 -15.51 -8.07
C LYS A 52 9.00 -15.96 -7.26
N LYS A 53 8.74 -15.28 -6.13
CA LYS A 53 7.61 -15.58 -5.25
C LYS A 53 6.32 -15.66 -6.07
N SER A 54 5.52 -16.70 -5.84
CA SER A 54 4.22 -16.81 -6.50
C SER A 54 3.22 -15.77 -5.98
N LEU A 55 2.20 -15.44 -6.77
CA LEU A 55 1.11 -14.55 -6.33
C LEU A 55 0.45 -15.03 -5.01
N ASN A 56 0.36 -16.34 -4.78
CA ASN A 56 -0.14 -16.89 -3.52
C ASN A 56 0.78 -16.57 -2.33
N ALA A 57 2.10 -16.72 -2.51
CA ALA A 57 3.07 -16.40 -1.47
C ALA A 57 3.13 -14.89 -1.19
N ILE A 58 3.03 -14.06 -2.23
CA ILE A 58 2.97 -12.59 -2.09
C ILE A 58 1.70 -12.19 -1.32
N GLY A 59 0.55 -12.74 -1.68
CA GLY A 59 -0.72 -12.47 -0.99
C GLY A 59 -0.71 -12.90 0.48
N ALA A 60 -0.13 -14.07 0.80
CA ALA A 60 0.03 -14.52 2.18
C ALA A 60 0.94 -13.59 2.99
N ALA A 61 2.09 -13.22 2.44
CA ALA A 61 3.02 -12.31 3.09
C ALA A 61 2.42 -10.90 3.28
N ALA A 62 1.61 -10.42 2.33
CA ALA A 62 0.88 -9.16 2.49
C ALA A 62 -0.11 -9.22 3.65
N ALA A 63 -0.85 -10.34 3.80
CA ALA A 63 -1.79 -10.53 4.91
C ALA A 63 -1.07 -10.59 6.27
N GLU A 64 0.07 -11.28 6.35
CA GLU A 64 0.93 -11.31 7.54
C GLU A 64 1.47 -9.92 7.89
N LEU A 65 1.88 -9.15 6.89
CA LEU A 65 2.38 -7.79 7.07
C LEU A 65 1.28 -6.84 7.56
N SER A 66 0.07 -6.93 7.01
CA SER A 66 -1.10 -6.20 7.53
C SER A 66 -1.42 -6.58 8.97
N ALA A 67 -1.39 -7.87 9.30
CA ALA A 67 -1.63 -8.34 10.67
C ALA A 67 -0.55 -7.86 11.64
N THR A 68 0.70 -7.77 11.19
CA THR A 68 1.82 -7.23 11.97
C THR A 68 1.61 -5.74 12.24
N LEU A 69 1.28 -4.97 11.20
CA LEU A 69 1.02 -3.53 11.31
C LEU A 69 -0.16 -3.22 12.24
N ALA A 70 -1.21 -4.04 12.21
CA ALA A 70 -2.36 -3.90 13.10
C ALA A 70 -2.02 -4.17 14.58
N LYS A 71 -1.03 -5.04 14.84
CA LYS A 71 -0.56 -5.38 16.20
C LYS A 71 0.52 -4.44 16.71
N SER A 72 1.15 -3.63 15.86
CA SER A 72 2.20 -2.71 16.28
C SER A 72 1.67 -1.71 17.33
N PRO A 73 2.24 -1.70 18.54
CA PRO A 73 1.85 -0.75 19.57
C PRO A 73 2.12 0.69 19.13
N ASP A 74 1.42 1.63 19.75
CA ASP A 74 1.84 3.04 19.90
C ASP A 74 1.61 4.12 18.85
N ALA A 75 1.12 3.93 17.62
CA ALA A 75 0.78 5.12 16.83
C ALA A 75 -0.52 5.81 17.31
N ALA A 76 -1.44 5.06 17.91
CA ALA A 76 -2.68 5.62 18.47
C ALA A 76 -2.50 6.20 19.88
N THR A 77 -1.48 5.76 20.62
CA THR A 77 -1.27 6.08 22.06
C THR A 77 -0.02 6.91 22.35
N SER A 78 0.93 7.02 21.42
CA SER A 78 2.17 7.81 21.61
C SER A 78 1.99 9.32 21.55
N GLY A 79 0.88 9.80 20.98
CA GLY A 79 0.69 11.22 20.66
C GLY A 79 1.56 11.72 19.50
N ASP A 80 2.25 10.81 18.79
CA ASP A 80 3.05 11.14 17.61
C ASP A 80 2.20 11.02 16.33
N GLU A 81 1.68 12.15 15.88
CA GLU A 81 0.81 12.21 14.69
C GLU A 81 1.55 11.75 13.42
N MET A 82 2.87 11.91 13.32
CA MET A 82 3.63 11.46 12.15
C MET A 82 3.71 9.94 12.09
N LEU A 83 3.91 9.28 13.22
CA LEU A 83 3.88 7.81 13.28
C LEU A 83 2.49 7.25 12.95
N LYS A 84 1.42 7.97 13.33
CA LYS A 84 0.04 7.62 12.99
C LYS A 84 -0.23 7.73 11.49
N LEU A 85 0.09 8.86 10.88
CA LEU A 85 -0.06 9.06 9.43
C LEU A 85 0.79 8.04 8.64
N ARG A 86 2.01 7.75 9.10
CA ARG A 86 2.88 6.75 8.47
C ARG A 86 2.26 5.34 8.52
N ARG A 87 1.65 4.97 9.64
CA ARG A 87 0.93 3.70 9.78
C ARG A 87 -0.26 3.63 8.83
N GLU A 88 -1.10 4.65 8.83
CA GLU A 88 -2.29 4.71 7.96
C GLU A 88 -1.90 4.60 6.49
N TYR A 89 -0.85 5.32 6.08
CA TYR A 89 -0.30 5.22 4.74
C TYR A 89 0.16 3.79 4.42
N LEU A 90 0.97 3.19 5.29
CA LEU A 90 1.50 1.84 5.04
C LEU A 90 0.39 0.78 5.02
N GLN A 91 -0.66 0.94 5.85
CA GLN A 91 -1.82 0.06 5.84
C GLN A 91 -2.54 0.10 4.49
N LYS A 92 -2.77 1.31 3.95
CA LYS A 92 -3.38 1.50 2.62
C LYS A 92 -2.52 0.91 1.52
N GLN A 93 -1.20 1.13 1.57
CA GLN A 93 -0.25 0.61 0.59
C GLN A 93 -0.20 -0.93 0.56
N VAL A 94 -0.16 -1.58 1.72
CA VAL A 94 -0.21 -3.05 1.80
C VAL A 94 -1.57 -3.58 1.33
N GLY A 95 -2.66 -2.87 1.65
CA GLY A 95 -4.01 -3.19 1.15
C GLY A 95 -4.12 -3.12 -0.38
N ALA A 96 -3.58 -2.07 -0.99
CA ALA A 96 -3.53 -1.90 -2.44
C ALA A 96 -2.71 -3.01 -3.11
N LEU A 97 -1.55 -3.36 -2.55
CA LEU A 97 -0.74 -4.49 -3.02
C LEU A 97 -1.52 -5.80 -2.97
N ALA A 98 -2.22 -6.07 -1.86
CA ALA A 98 -3.06 -7.26 -1.72
C ALA A 98 -4.23 -7.28 -2.72
N ALA A 99 -4.84 -6.13 -3.00
CA ALA A 99 -5.86 -6.00 -4.03
C ALA A 99 -5.30 -6.28 -5.43
N ARG A 100 -4.13 -5.72 -5.77
CA ARG A 100 -3.47 -5.98 -7.05
C ARG A 100 -3.11 -7.45 -7.24
N VAL A 101 -2.62 -8.13 -6.19
CA VAL A 101 -2.40 -9.58 -6.20
C VAL A 101 -3.67 -10.35 -6.56
N ARG A 102 -4.83 -9.97 -5.99
CA ARG A 102 -6.10 -10.62 -6.31
C ARG A 102 -6.53 -10.37 -7.76
N MET A 103 -6.34 -9.16 -8.27
CA MET A 103 -6.62 -8.81 -9.67
C MET A 103 -5.75 -9.61 -10.64
N LEU A 104 -4.45 -9.76 -10.35
CA LEU A 104 -3.53 -10.60 -11.16
C LEU A 104 -3.90 -12.08 -11.11
N LYS A 105 -4.62 -12.53 -10.06
CA LYS A 105 -5.22 -13.87 -9.97
C LYS A 105 -6.57 -14.00 -10.69
N GLY A 106 -7.05 -12.94 -11.33
CA GLY A 106 -8.27 -12.93 -12.15
C GLY A 106 -9.51 -12.35 -11.46
N GLU A 107 -9.42 -11.82 -10.23
CA GLU A 107 -10.53 -11.11 -9.60
C GLU A 107 -10.85 -9.83 -10.38
N LYS A 108 -12.13 -9.60 -10.70
CA LYS A 108 -12.61 -8.36 -11.32
C LYS A 108 -13.42 -7.58 -10.30
N LEU A 109 -12.90 -6.42 -9.90
CA LEU A 109 -13.57 -5.49 -9.00
C LEU A 109 -14.48 -4.56 -9.80
N LYS A 110 -15.52 -4.02 -9.15
CA LYS A 110 -16.25 -2.87 -9.70
C LYS A 110 -15.36 -1.64 -9.62
N PHE A 111 -15.60 -0.65 -10.48
CA PHE A 111 -14.77 0.56 -10.55
C PHE A 111 -14.57 1.22 -9.18
N ASP A 112 -15.64 1.49 -8.42
CA ASP A 112 -15.53 2.12 -7.09
C ASP A 112 -14.80 1.24 -6.06
N ASP A 113 -14.92 -0.08 -6.17
CA ASP A 113 -14.23 -1.02 -5.28
C ASP A 113 -12.74 -1.08 -5.62
N GLU A 114 -12.40 -1.07 -6.90
CA GLU A 114 -11.03 -1.01 -7.40
C GLU A 114 -10.37 0.31 -7.03
N SER A 115 -11.02 1.44 -7.29
CA SER A 115 -10.47 2.77 -7.01
C SER A 115 -10.24 2.97 -5.52
N ARG A 116 -11.16 2.50 -4.68
CA ARG A 116 -11.01 2.50 -3.22
C ARG A 116 -9.88 1.60 -2.77
N ALA A 117 -9.76 0.39 -3.34
CA ALA A 117 -8.74 -0.56 -2.93
C ALA A 117 -7.32 -0.14 -3.34
N LEU A 118 -7.16 0.43 -4.54
CA LEU A 118 -5.85 0.80 -5.11
C LEU A 118 -5.42 2.22 -4.76
N TYR A 119 -6.36 3.16 -4.71
CA TYR A 119 -6.07 4.60 -4.60
C TYR A 119 -6.70 5.26 -3.38
N ASP A 120 -7.42 4.51 -2.54
CA ASP A 120 -8.16 5.04 -1.39
C ASP A 120 -9.13 6.17 -1.78
N ALA A 121 -9.67 6.10 -3.00
CA ALA A 121 -10.50 7.14 -3.60
C ALA A 121 -11.75 6.56 -4.24
N VAL A 122 -12.88 7.27 -4.12
CA VAL A 122 -14.13 6.94 -4.79
C VAL A 122 -14.64 8.23 -5.41
N ALA A 123 -14.95 8.19 -6.70
CA ALA A 123 -15.51 9.35 -7.37
C ALA A 123 -16.93 9.60 -6.83
N PRO A 124 -17.27 10.84 -6.43
CA PRO A 124 -18.64 11.19 -6.12
C PRO A 124 -19.50 11.10 -7.39
N THR A 125 -20.76 10.70 -7.22
CA THR A 125 -21.72 10.64 -8.33
C THR A 125 -22.47 11.97 -8.45
N TYR A 126 -22.35 12.61 -9.61
CA TYR A 126 -23.09 13.82 -9.95
C TYR A 126 -23.90 13.61 -11.24
N PRO A 127 -25.05 14.28 -11.41
CA PRO A 127 -25.77 14.28 -12.67
C PRO A 127 -25.02 15.09 -13.73
N ASP A 128 -25.23 14.80 -15.01
CA ASP A 128 -24.59 15.50 -16.14
C ASP A 128 -24.73 17.03 -16.06
N SER A 129 -25.89 17.52 -15.58
CA SER A 129 -26.17 18.95 -15.40
C SER A 129 -25.17 19.66 -14.47
N HIS A 130 -24.61 18.94 -13.48
CA HIS A 130 -23.59 19.48 -12.59
C HIS A 130 -22.31 19.83 -13.37
N PHE A 131 -21.90 18.94 -14.28
CA PHE A 131 -20.72 19.15 -15.10
C PHE A 131 -20.95 20.22 -16.17
N ASP A 132 -22.14 20.28 -16.75
CA ASP A 132 -22.54 21.33 -17.70
C ASP A 132 -22.45 22.74 -17.08
N GLU A 133 -22.85 22.89 -15.81
CA GLU A 133 -22.74 24.16 -15.08
C GLU A 133 -21.28 24.57 -14.86
N ILE A 134 -20.38 23.63 -14.56
CA ILE A 134 -18.95 23.90 -14.38
C ILE A 134 -18.30 24.30 -15.70
N ILE A 135 -18.62 23.61 -16.81
CA ILE A 135 -18.05 23.92 -18.14
C ILE A 135 -18.38 25.36 -18.54
N LYS A 136 -19.61 25.82 -18.32
CA LYS A 136 -20.03 27.21 -18.61
C LYS A 136 -19.27 28.27 -17.83
N GLN A 137 -18.62 27.92 -16.71
CA GLN A 137 -17.80 28.86 -15.93
C GLN A 137 -16.36 28.96 -16.43
N LEU A 138 -15.93 28.03 -17.30
CA LEU A 138 -14.60 28.02 -17.90
C LEU A 138 -14.57 28.73 -19.27
N GLU A 139 -15.73 29.04 -19.84
CA GLU A 139 -15.92 29.85 -21.05
C GLU A 139 -16.07 31.35 -20.70
#